data_AF-X1FG72-F1
#
_entry.id   AF-X1FG72-F1
#
_cell.length_a   1.000
_cell.length_b   1.000
_cell.length_c   1.000
_cell.angle_alpha   90.00
_cell.angle_beta   90.00
_cell.angle_gamma   90.00
#
_symmetry.space_group_name_H-M   'P 1'
#
loop_
_entity.id
_entity.type
_entity.pdbx_description
1 polymer ?
#
loop_
_entity_poly.entity_id
_entity_poly.type
_entity_poly.pdbx_seq_one_letter_code
_entity_poly.pdbx_strand_id
1 'polypeptide(L)'
;MKDLGLMKGNAEEAVQLGAHAMFFPCGVGHQMGLDIHDMENLGEVYVGYDGKPKSTQFGIKSLRLAKPLVPGLVLTIEPGIYLVPSLIDMWRAEKRFADFINYDKLEAYKDFGGIRNEENFVITADGYRLIGKQKPKTIEDVEKQKNRRKILS
;
A
#
# COMPACT_ATOMS: atom_id res chain seq x y z
N MET A 1 -8.13 -9.35 4.94
CA MET A 1 -7.26 -10.52 5.28
C MET A 1 -7.88 -11.50 6.26
N LYS A 2 -8.59 -11.02 7.30
CA LYS A 2 -9.32 -11.92 8.21
C LYS A 2 -10.41 -12.74 7.52
N ASP A 3 -11.15 -12.14 6.60
CA ASP A 3 -12.21 -12.85 5.85
C ASP A 3 -11.65 -13.95 4.94
N LEU A 4 -10.41 -13.78 4.44
CA LEU A 4 -9.67 -14.82 3.70
C LEU A 4 -9.06 -15.88 4.64
N GLY A 5 -9.13 -15.69 5.96
CA GLY A 5 -8.52 -16.54 6.97
C GLY A 5 -7.00 -16.49 7.04
N LEU A 6 -6.36 -15.55 6.33
CA LEU A 6 -4.90 -15.36 6.31
C LEU A 6 -4.39 -14.61 7.54
N MET A 7 -5.28 -13.85 8.18
CA MET A 7 -5.05 -13.24 9.49
C MET A 7 -6.10 -13.69 10.50
N LYS A 8 -5.74 -13.67 11.79
CA LYS A 8 -6.59 -14.03 12.94
C LYS A 8 -6.33 -13.05 14.10
N GLY A 9 -7.07 -13.19 15.20
CA GLY A 9 -6.93 -12.31 16.36
C GLY A 9 -7.50 -10.90 16.17
N ASN A 10 -7.04 -9.96 17.00
CA ASN A 10 -7.45 -8.55 16.96
C ASN A 10 -6.73 -7.80 15.83
N ALA A 11 -7.48 -7.09 14.98
CA ALA A 11 -6.92 -6.40 13.82
C ALA A 11 -6.14 -5.12 14.20
N GLU A 12 -6.65 -4.37 15.17
CA GLU A 12 -6.03 -3.13 15.66
C GLU A 12 -4.66 -3.46 16.29
N GLU A 13 -4.63 -4.47 17.15
CA GLU A 13 -3.39 -4.95 17.77
C GLU A 13 -2.38 -5.46 16.73
N ALA A 14 -2.84 -6.21 15.72
CA ALA A 14 -1.99 -6.67 14.63
C ALA A 14 -1.37 -5.51 13.83
N VAL A 15 -2.10 -4.41 13.64
CA VAL A 15 -1.58 -3.20 12.99
C VAL A 15 -0.55 -2.52 13.88
N GLN A 16 -0.87 -2.28 15.15
CA GLN A 16 0.00 -1.62 16.12
C GLN A 16 1.34 -2.36 16.30
N LEU A 17 1.30 -3.69 16.34
CA LEU A 17 2.49 -4.54 16.45
C LEU A 17 3.25 -4.71 15.11
N GLY A 18 2.68 -4.28 13.99
CA GLY A 18 3.33 -4.31 12.68
C GLY A 18 3.13 -5.61 11.88
N ALA A 19 2.24 -6.50 12.31
CA ALA A 19 1.95 -7.76 11.61
C ALA A 19 1.36 -7.53 10.21
N HIS A 20 0.66 -6.40 10.00
CA HIS A 20 0.11 -5.99 8.70
C HIS A 20 1.17 -5.92 7.59
N ALA A 21 2.43 -5.63 7.94
CA ALA A 21 3.52 -5.46 6.99
C ALA A 21 3.91 -6.76 6.26
N MET A 22 3.44 -7.93 6.72
CA MET A 22 3.49 -9.18 5.95
C MET A 22 2.81 -9.02 4.57
N PHE A 23 1.72 -8.26 4.53
CA PHE A 23 0.89 -8.09 3.34
C PHE A 23 1.10 -6.74 2.65
N PHE A 24 1.54 -5.72 3.40
CA PHE A 24 1.76 -4.38 2.88
C PHE A 24 3.05 -3.76 3.46
N PRO A 25 4.23 -4.10 2.89
CA PRO A 25 5.52 -3.65 3.42
C PRO A 25 5.91 -2.22 2.99
N CYS A 26 5.10 -1.57 2.15
CA CYS A 26 5.36 -0.24 1.58
C CYS A 26 4.50 0.86 2.24
N GLY A 27 4.82 2.12 1.93
CA GLY A 27 3.99 3.26 2.29
C GLY A 27 2.68 3.30 1.50
N VAL A 28 1.67 4.01 2.01
CA VAL A 28 0.35 4.15 1.37
C VAL A 28 0.34 5.14 0.19
N GLY A 29 1.40 5.94 0.06
CA GLY A 29 1.57 6.93 -1.00
C GLY A 29 2.70 7.91 -0.69
N HIS A 30 2.92 8.82 -1.64
CA HIS A 30 3.97 9.83 -1.60
C HIS A 30 3.54 11.11 -2.31
N GLN A 31 4.25 12.21 -2.04
CA GLN A 31 4.11 13.43 -2.82
C GLN A 31 4.60 13.18 -4.26
N MET A 32 3.93 13.78 -5.24
CA MET A 32 4.26 13.67 -6.66
C MET A 32 4.28 15.05 -7.30
N GLY A 33 5.26 15.31 -8.16
CA GLY A 33 5.44 16.61 -8.79
C GLY A 33 6.29 16.51 -10.06
N LEU A 34 7.43 17.18 -10.08
CA LEU A 34 8.39 17.03 -11.18
C LEU A 34 9.11 15.68 -11.10
N ASP A 35 9.36 15.19 -9.88
CA ASP A 35 9.80 13.82 -9.65
C ASP A 35 8.62 12.91 -9.29
N ILE A 36 8.74 11.60 -9.56
CA ILE A 36 7.75 10.60 -9.16
C ILE A 36 7.61 10.61 -7.63
N HIS A 37 8.72 10.43 -6.91
CA HIS A 37 8.83 10.77 -5.50
C HIS A 37 9.34 12.20 -5.39
N ASP A 38 8.43 13.16 -5.30
CA ASP A 38 8.75 14.58 -5.40
C ASP A 38 9.81 14.99 -4.38
N MET A 39 10.90 15.62 -4.84
CA MET A 39 12.00 16.12 -4.01
C MET A 39 12.71 15.05 -3.15
N GLU A 40 12.71 13.76 -3.52
CA GLU A 40 13.33 12.67 -2.73
C GLU A 40 14.79 12.97 -2.34
N ASN A 41 15.56 13.64 -3.21
CA ASN A 41 16.95 14.03 -2.97
C ASN A 41 17.14 15.04 -1.82
N LEU A 42 16.09 15.76 -1.40
CA LEU A 42 16.12 16.64 -0.22
C LEU A 42 15.92 15.88 1.09
N GLY A 43 15.62 14.57 1.01
CA GLY A 43 15.43 13.70 2.15
C GLY A 43 13.97 13.64 2.60
N GLU A 44 13.47 12.42 2.77
CA GLU A 44 12.07 12.15 3.13
C GLU A 44 11.65 12.78 4.46
N VAL A 45 12.57 12.88 5.43
CA VAL A 45 12.30 13.50 6.74
C VAL A 45 11.88 14.97 6.57
N TYR A 46 12.53 15.70 5.67
CA TYR A 46 12.20 17.11 5.45
C TYR A 46 10.97 17.24 4.55
N VAL A 47 10.94 16.51 3.44
CA VAL A 47 9.87 16.65 2.43
C VAL A 47 8.55 16.06 2.91
N GLY A 48 8.59 14.87 3.49
CA GLY A 48 7.42 14.08 3.83
C GLY A 48 6.98 14.19 5.28
N TYR A 49 7.88 14.57 6.19
CA TYR A 49 7.65 14.52 7.64
C TYR A 49 7.80 15.88 8.34
N ASP A 50 8.11 16.95 7.61
CA ASP A 50 8.27 18.29 8.18
C ASP A 50 9.33 18.32 9.30
N GLY A 51 10.46 17.62 9.06
CA GLY A 51 11.57 17.49 10.00
C GLY A 51 11.34 16.47 11.12
N LYS A 52 10.16 15.85 11.22
CA LYS A 52 9.86 14.86 12.27
C LYS A 52 10.51 13.50 11.97
N PRO A 53 10.94 12.76 13.00
CA PRO A 53 11.55 11.44 12.80
C PRO A 53 10.56 10.45 12.21
N LYS A 54 11.05 9.57 11.33
CA LYS A 54 10.30 8.44 10.80
C LYS A 54 10.20 7.31 11.83
N SER A 55 9.15 6.51 11.73
CA SER A 55 9.09 5.21 12.43
C SER A 55 10.19 4.29 11.92
N THR A 56 10.75 3.46 12.82
CA THR A 56 11.69 2.39 12.46
C THR A 56 10.98 1.05 12.22
N GLN A 57 9.68 0.95 12.54
CA GLN A 57 8.88 -0.26 12.39
C GLN A 57 8.77 -0.66 10.91
N PHE A 58 9.01 -1.93 10.60
CA PHE A 58 8.84 -2.46 9.25
C PHE A 58 7.39 -2.27 8.75
N GLY A 59 7.22 -1.95 7.47
CA GLY A 59 5.95 -1.43 6.93
C GLY A 59 5.90 0.10 7.05
N ILE A 60 5.65 0.62 8.26
CA ILE A 60 5.46 2.07 8.49
C ILE A 60 6.70 2.89 8.13
N LYS A 61 7.91 2.37 8.34
CA LYS A 61 9.17 3.05 7.96
C LYS A 61 9.26 3.39 6.47
N SER A 62 8.48 2.71 5.63
CA SER A 62 8.42 2.92 4.17
C SER A 62 7.46 4.05 3.78
N LEU A 63 6.73 4.65 4.73
CA LEU A 63 5.86 5.79 4.46
C LEU A 63 6.70 7.01 4.05
N ARG A 64 6.27 7.69 2.98
CA ARG A 64 6.98 8.84 2.40
C ARG A 64 6.29 10.18 2.63
N LEU A 65 5.03 10.17 3.07
CA LEU A 65 4.24 11.36 3.35
C LEU A 65 3.48 11.18 4.67
N ALA A 66 3.91 11.90 5.71
CA ALA A 66 3.30 11.90 7.05
C ALA A 66 2.93 13.31 7.55
N LYS A 67 3.32 14.36 6.82
CA LYS A 67 2.90 15.74 7.10
C LYS A 67 1.41 15.95 6.79
N PRO A 68 0.75 16.94 7.41
CA PRO A 68 -0.65 17.27 7.11
C PRO A 68 -0.88 17.57 5.63
N LEU A 69 -2.02 17.11 5.12
CA LEU A 69 -2.46 17.39 3.76
C LEU A 69 -2.99 18.84 3.69
N VAL A 70 -2.48 19.61 2.74
CA VAL A 70 -2.85 21.02 2.52
C VAL A 70 -3.29 21.24 1.07
N PRO A 71 -4.18 22.21 0.79
CA PRO A 71 -4.62 22.50 -0.56
C PRO A 71 -3.44 22.76 -1.52
N GLY A 72 -3.52 22.18 -2.73
CA GLY A 72 -2.47 22.23 -3.74
C GLY A 72 -1.45 21.08 -3.66
N LEU A 73 -1.42 20.30 -2.57
CA LEU A 73 -0.56 19.14 -2.48
C LEU A 73 -1.02 18.05 -3.45
N VAL A 74 -0.09 17.51 -4.23
CA VAL A 74 -0.32 16.40 -5.16
C VAL A 74 0.33 15.14 -4.60
N LEU A 75 -0.43 14.04 -4.55
CA LEU A 75 0.02 12.78 -3.98
C LEU A 75 -0.55 11.55 -4.71
N THR A 76 0.12 10.43 -4.50
CA THR A 76 -0.41 9.10 -4.81
C THR A 76 -1.20 8.54 -3.62
N ILE A 77 -2.22 7.74 -3.91
CA ILE A 77 -2.82 6.80 -2.96
C ILE A 77 -2.74 5.42 -3.60
N GLU A 78 -1.96 4.52 -3.01
CA GLU A 78 -1.51 3.29 -3.65
C GLU A 78 -1.54 2.04 -2.75
N PRO A 79 -2.67 1.74 -2.07
CA PRO A 79 -2.79 0.53 -1.27
C PRO A 79 -2.54 -0.73 -2.12
N GLY A 80 -1.94 -1.72 -1.49
CA GLY A 80 -1.63 -3.00 -2.10
C GLY A 80 -1.65 -4.16 -1.12
N ILE A 81 -1.64 -5.35 -1.68
CA ILE A 81 -1.49 -6.61 -0.96
C ILE A 81 -0.48 -7.43 -1.75
N TYR A 82 0.59 -7.84 -1.08
CA TYR A 82 1.66 -8.64 -1.66
C TYR A 82 1.88 -9.89 -0.80
N LEU A 83 2.15 -10.99 -1.48
CA LEU A 83 2.43 -12.29 -0.89
C LEU A 83 3.83 -12.67 -1.35
N VAL A 84 4.82 -12.07 -0.69
CA VAL A 84 6.23 -12.18 -1.06
C VAL A 84 6.79 -13.47 -0.46
N PRO A 85 7.14 -14.50 -1.26
CA PRO A 85 7.51 -15.81 -0.72
C PRO A 85 8.68 -15.76 0.27
N SER A 86 9.71 -14.98 -0.05
CA SER A 86 10.88 -14.82 0.82
C SER A 86 10.56 -14.16 2.17
N LEU A 87 9.60 -13.24 2.22
CA LEU A 87 9.14 -12.62 3.46
C LEU A 87 8.31 -13.60 4.30
N ILE A 88 7.44 -14.37 3.64
CA ILE A 88 6.62 -15.42 4.28
C ILE A 88 7.54 -16.44 4.95
N ASP A 89 8.52 -16.98 4.21
CA ASP A 89 9.47 -17.98 4.71
C ASP A 89 10.29 -17.46 5.90
N MET A 90 10.86 -16.26 5.75
CA MET A 90 11.65 -15.62 6.80
C MET A 90 10.83 -15.46 8.09
N TRP A 91 9.65 -14.85 8.03
CA TRP A 91 8.86 -14.60 9.23
C TRP A 91 8.27 -15.88 9.83
N ARG A 92 7.96 -16.89 9.01
CA ARG A 92 7.52 -18.21 9.48
C ARG A 92 8.62 -18.89 10.29
N ALA A 93 9.85 -18.89 9.78
CA ALA A 93 11.02 -19.43 10.48
C ALA A 93 11.29 -18.69 11.80
N GLU A 94 11.12 -17.36 11.80
CA GLU A 94 11.23 -16.50 13.00
C GLU A 94 10.01 -16.60 13.94
N LYS A 95 8.96 -17.36 13.57
CA LYS A 95 7.67 -17.44 14.28
C LYS A 95 7.04 -16.08 14.59
N ARG A 96 7.26 -15.09 13.72
CA ARG A 96 6.80 -13.71 13.96
C ARG A 96 5.28 -13.63 13.85
N PHE A 97 4.66 -12.98 14.82
CA PHE A 97 3.22 -12.70 14.79
C PHE A 97 2.36 -13.95 14.53
N ALA A 98 2.77 -15.13 15.01
CA ALA A 98 2.07 -16.40 14.78
C ALA A 98 0.64 -16.41 15.36
N ASP A 99 0.37 -15.51 16.32
CA ASP A 99 -0.97 -15.26 16.87
C ASP A 99 -1.86 -14.45 15.93
N PHE A 100 -1.29 -13.74 14.96
CA PHE A 100 -2.03 -12.92 13.99
C PHE A 100 -2.00 -13.48 12.57
N ILE A 101 -0.95 -14.22 12.19
CA ILE A 101 -0.72 -14.69 10.82
C ILE A 101 -0.96 -16.20 10.73
N ASN A 102 -1.73 -16.62 9.72
CA ASN A 102 -1.92 -18.04 9.41
C ASN A 102 -0.92 -18.47 8.32
N TYR A 103 0.27 -18.89 8.76
CA TYR A 103 1.33 -19.33 7.85
C TYR A 103 0.97 -20.56 7.03
N ASP A 104 0.21 -21.50 7.58
CA ASP A 104 -0.16 -22.72 6.86
C ASP A 104 -1.08 -22.41 5.67
N LYS A 105 -2.01 -21.46 5.84
CA LYS A 105 -2.82 -20.97 4.72
C LYS A 105 -2.03 -20.12 3.73
N LEU A 106 -1.06 -19.34 4.20
CA LEU A 106 -0.22 -18.48 3.35
C LEU A 106 0.55 -19.26 2.28
N GLU A 107 0.92 -20.52 2.56
CA GLU A 107 1.66 -21.34 1.61
C GLU A 107 0.95 -21.48 0.25
N ALA A 108 -0.38 -21.60 0.26
CA ALA A 108 -1.19 -21.71 -0.96
C ALA A 108 -1.22 -20.42 -1.81
N TYR A 109 -0.67 -19.32 -1.31
CA TYR A 109 -0.74 -17.99 -1.92
C TYR A 109 0.62 -17.45 -2.38
N LYS A 110 1.70 -18.22 -2.25
CA LYS A 110 3.06 -17.78 -2.63
C LYS A 110 3.20 -17.42 -4.11
N ASP A 111 2.42 -18.04 -4.98
CA ASP A 111 2.45 -17.79 -6.43
C ASP A 111 1.54 -16.64 -6.87
N PHE A 112 0.80 -16.02 -5.95
CA PHE A 112 -0.12 -14.92 -6.27
C PHE A 112 0.60 -13.63 -6.69
N GLY A 113 1.80 -13.40 -6.15
CA GLY A 113 2.52 -12.15 -6.30
C GLY A 113 1.88 -11.03 -5.49
N GLY A 114 0.97 -10.26 -6.10
CA GLY A 114 0.29 -9.18 -5.40
C GLY A 114 -0.54 -8.28 -6.30
N ILE A 115 -1.27 -7.36 -5.67
CA ILE A 115 -2.10 -6.34 -6.31
C ILE A 115 -1.79 -4.98 -5.71
N ARG A 116 -1.81 -3.94 -6.53
CA ARG A 116 -1.74 -2.54 -6.11
C ARG A 116 -2.74 -1.72 -6.91
N ASN A 117 -3.46 -0.83 -6.24
CA ASN A 117 -4.36 0.09 -6.89
C ASN A 117 -3.92 1.53 -6.58
N GLU A 118 -3.29 2.17 -7.56
CA GLU A 118 -2.69 3.50 -7.41
C GLU A 118 -3.43 4.58 -8.21
N GLU A 119 -3.72 5.70 -7.56
CA GLU A 119 -4.37 6.87 -8.16
C GLU A 119 -3.70 8.16 -7.68
N ASN A 120 -3.78 9.20 -8.52
CA ASN A 120 -3.18 10.49 -8.25
C ASN A 120 -4.24 11.51 -7.86
N PHE A 121 -3.98 12.27 -6.79
CA PHE A 121 -4.91 13.25 -6.28
C PHE A 121 -4.22 14.60 -6.05
N VAL A 122 -4.98 15.68 -6.23
CA VAL A 122 -4.65 17.00 -5.69
C VAL A 122 -5.60 17.30 -4.55
N ILE A 123 -5.05 17.78 -3.43
CA ILE A 123 -5.85 18.23 -2.28
C ILE A 123 -6.45 19.61 -2.59
N THR A 124 -7.74 19.77 -2.31
CA THR A 124 -8.48 21.04 -2.45
C THR A 124 -8.75 21.64 -1.07
N ALA A 125 -9.32 22.85 -1.03
CA ALA A 125 -9.68 23.51 0.23
C ALA A 125 -10.68 22.70 1.08
N ASP A 126 -11.49 21.88 0.43
CA ASP A 126 -12.64 21.16 0.97
C ASP A 126 -12.57 19.63 0.75
N GLY A 127 -11.46 19.11 0.23
CA GLY A 127 -11.33 17.69 -0.06
C GLY A 127 -10.20 17.36 -1.03
N TYR A 128 -10.53 16.66 -2.11
CA TYR A 128 -9.55 16.19 -3.09
C TYR A 128 -10.17 16.11 -4.48
N ARG A 129 -9.31 16.12 -5.50
CA ARG A 129 -9.68 15.88 -6.90
C ARG A 129 -8.75 14.86 -7.52
N LEU A 130 -9.34 13.86 -8.19
CA LEU A 130 -8.60 12.89 -8.98
C LEU A 130 -7.90 13.58 -10.16
N ILE A 131 -6.64 13.24 -10.39
CA ILE A 131 -5.84 13.69 -11.52
C ILE A 131 -5.80 12.57 -12.55
N GLY A 132 -6.34 12.85 -13.74
CA GLY A 132 -6.35 11.92 -14.86
C GLY A 132 -7.69 11.24 -15.10
N LYS A 133 -7.68 10.24 -15.98
CA LYS A 133 -8.88 9.49 -16.35
C LYS A 133 -9.16 8.43 -15.30
N GLN A 134 -10.43 8.28 -14.92
CA GLN A 134 -10.84 7.16 -14.08
C GLN A 134 -10.50 5.83 -14.75
N LYS A 135 -9.81 4.96 -14.01
CA LYS A 135 -9.56 3.58 -14.42
C LYS A 135 -10.67 2.66 -13.89
N PRO A 136 -10.91 1.50 -14.53
CA PRO A 136 -11.80 0.47 -13.99
C PRO A 136 -11.29 0.01 -12.61
N LYS A 137 -12.19 -0.05 -11.61
CA LYS A 137 -11.85 -0.46 -10.23
C LYS A 137 -12.57 -1.70 -9.77
N THR A 138 -13.79 -1.91 -10.26
CA THR A 138 -14.54 -3.14 -9.96
C THR A 138 -14.08 -4.27 -10.88
N ILE A 139 -14.31 -5.51 -10.47
CA ILE A 139 -14.02 -6.70 -11.29
C ILE A 139 -14.77 -6.59 -12.62
N GLU A 140 -16.06 -6.24 -12.58
CA GLU A 140 -16.90 -6.06 -13.76
C GLU A 140 -16.33 -5.00 -14.72
N ASP A 141 -15.92 -3.84 -14.20
CA ASP A 141 -15.34 -2.78 -15.03
C ASP A 141 -14.05 -3.23 -15.72
N VAL A 142 -13.19 -3.96 -14.99
CA VAL A 142 -11.92 -4.48 -15.52
C VAL A 142 -12.20 -5.51 -16.61
N GLU A 143 -13.12 -6.44 -16.39
CA GLU A 143 -13.52 -7.47 -17.36
C GLU A 143 -14.15 -6.84 -18.62
N LYS A 144 -15.01 -5.84 -18.44
CA LYS A 144 -15.62 -5.09 -19.54
C LYS A 144 -14.56 -4.37 -20.38
N GLN A 145 -13.57 -3.75 -19.75
CA GLN A 145 -12.45 -3.10 -20.45
C GLN A 145 -11.59 -4.10 -21.21
N LYS A 146 -11.30 -5.26 -20.62
CA LYS A 146 -10.57 -6.36 -21.28
C LYS A 146 -11.31 -6.86 -22.53
N ASN A 147 -12.62 -7.06 -22.43
CA ASN A 147 -13.44 -7.59 -23.52
C ASN A 147 -13.64 -6.56 -24.64
N ARG A 148 -13.74 -5.27 -24.32
CA ARG A 148 -13.83 -4.19 -25.30
C ARG A 148 -12.61 -4.10 -26.21
N ARG A 149 -11.41 -4.38 -25.69
CA ARG A 149 -10.16 -4.39 -26.48
C ARG A 149 -10.09 -5.56 -27.47
N LYS A 150 -10.71 -6.72 -27.17
CA LYS A 150 -10.73 -7.88 -28.08
C LYS A 150 -11.64 -7.72 -29.30
N ILE A 151 -12.64 -6.84 -29.24
CA ILE A 151 -13.59 -6.60 -30.33
C ILE A 151 -13.02 -5.58 -31.35
N LEU A 152 -11.99 -4.82 -30.95
CA LEU A 152 -11.35 -3.77 -31.76
C LEU A 152 -10.00 -4.22 -32.36
N SER A 153 -9.64 -5.49 -32.20
CA SER A 153 -8.43 -6.14 -32.73
C SER A 153 -8.82 -7.25 -33.69
#